data_AF-A0A6B1CYA1-F1
#
_entry.id   AF-A0A6B1CYA1-F1
#
_cell.length_a   1.000
_cell.length_b   1.000
_cell.length_c   1.000
_cell.angle_alpha   90.00
_cell.angle_beta   90.00
_cell.angle_gamma   90.00
#
_symmetry.space_group_name_H-M   'P 1'
#
loop_
_entity.id
_entity.type
_entity.pdbx_description
1 polymer ?
#
loop_
_entity_poly.entity_id
_entity_poly.type
_entity_poly.pdbx_seq_one_letter_code
_entity_poly.pdbx_strand_id
1 'polypeptide(L)'
;MKLQRDDMVRAGDDTPLELFSQGIRSEWTRDKYTRTLRQVTCEFFEEWLTGTFEERVVQLVRCGRDKPDWTRDLLISLSRKLRERTELDVNDEDYLNPASFANYFKPIKKLFDMNDIHI
;
A
#
# COMPACT_ATOMS: atom_id res chain seq x y z
N MET A 1 -18.37 22.82 7.51
CA MET A 1 -19.54 22.09 7.01
C MET A 1 -19.79 20.89 7.91
N LYS A 2 -21.05 20.58 8.27
CA LYS A 2 -21.39 19.39 9.08
C LYS A 2 -21.90 18.30 8.14
N LEU A 3 -21.58 17.05 8.47
CA LEU A 3 -22.07 15.87 7.76
C LEU A 3 -23.59 15.73 7.97
N GLN A 4 -24.36 15.65 6.90
CA GLN A 4 -25.78 15.31 6.90
C GLN A 4 -25.97 13.81 6.76
N ARG A 5 -27.17 13.30 7.09
CA ARG A 5 -27.47 11.86 6.92
C ARG A 5 -27.33 11.40 5.48
N ASP A 6 -27.69 12.27 4.53
CA ASP A 6 -27.64 11.99 3.10
C ASP A 6 -26.21 12.03 2.54
N ASP A 7 -25.24 12.58 3.29
CA ASP A 7 -23.82 12.57 2.93
C ASP A 7 -23.14 11.23 3.27
N MET A 8 -23.85 10.28 3.89
CA MET A 8 -23.29 8.99 4.30
C MET A 8 -23.11 8.06 3.10
N VAL A 9 -21.85 7.89 2.66
CA VAL A 9 -21.46 6.91 1.65
C VAL A 9 -21.22 5.54 2.31
N ARG A 10 -21.68 4.45 1.69
CA ARG A 10 -21.39 3.10 2.15
C ARG A 10 -20.11 2.59 1.49
N ALA A 11 -19.18 2.08 2.29
CA ALA A 11 -17.89 1.58 1.80
C ALA A 11 -17.97 0.40 0.81
N GLY A 12 -19.15 -0.21 0.61
CA GLY A 12 -19.36 -1.30 -0.35
C GLY A 12 -19.48 -0.84 -1.80
N ASP A 13 -19.65 0.46 -2.05
CA ASP A 13 -19.85 1.00 -3.40
C ASP A 13 -18.51 1.36 -4.09
N ASP A 14 -17.45 1.57 -3.31
CA ASP A 14 -16.13 1.96 -3.80
C ASP A 14 -15.14 0.77 -3.81
N THR A 15 -14.25 0.76 -4.79
CA THR A 15 -13.11 -0.15 -4.82
C THR A 15 -12.07 0.22 -3.75
N PRO A 16 -11.21 -0.72 -3.32
CA PRO A 16 -10.17 -0.42 -2.34
C PRO A 16 -9.22 0.72 -2.74
N LEU A 17 -8.97 0.88 -4.04
CA LEU A 17 -8.12 1.93 -4.58
C LEU A 17 -8.82 3.29 -4.59
N GLU A 18 -10.14 3.33 -4.78
CA GLU A 18 -10.95 4.56 -4.65
C GLU A 18 -10.97 5.03 -3.20
N LEU A 19 -11.26 4.14 -2.25
CA LEU A 19 -11.20 4.45 -0.80
C LEU A 19 -9.83 4.97 -0.39
N PHE A 20 -8.76 4.32 -0.86
CA PHE A 20 -7.39 4.79 -0.67
C PHE A 20 -7.18 6.23 -1.18
N SER A 21 -7.64 6.51 -2.40
CA SER A 21 -7.47 7.82 -3.06
C SER A 21 -8.27 8.93 -2.38
N GLN A 22 -9.50 8.64 -1.96
CA GLN A 22 -10.37 9.57 -1.22
C GLN A 22 -9.73 10.01 0.11
N GLY A 23 -8.99 9.10 0.75
CA GLY A 23 -8.28 9.39 1.98
C GLY A 23 -7.09 10.36 1.83
N ILE A 24 -6.68 10.71 0.61
CA ILE A 24 -5.49 11.53 0.32
C ILE A 24 -5.91 12.85 -0.32
N ARG A 25 -5.71 13.96 0.42
CA ARG A 25 -6.10 15.31 -0.02
C ARG A 25 -5.18 15.90 -1.08
N SER A 26 -3.87 15.72 -0.93
CA SER A 26 -2.86 16.28 -1.83
C SER A 26 -2.70 15.40 -3.06
N GLU A 27 -2.89 15.97 -4.25
CA GLU A 27 -2.67 15.28 -5.53
C GLU A 27 -1.24 14.75 -5.64
N TRP A 28 -0.24 15.56 -5.32
CA TRP A 28 1.16 15.13 -5.29
C TRP A 28 1.39 13.93 -4.36
N THR A 29 0.76 13.94 -3.18
CA THR A 29 0.86 12.80 -2.24
C THR A 29 0.17 11.57 -2.80
N ARG A 30 -0.99 11.75 -3.44
CA ARG A 30 -1.74 10.67 -4.08
C ARG A 30 -0.90 10.01 -5.17
N ASP A 31 -0.32 10.79 -6.07
CA ASP A 31 0.56 10.28 -7.12
C ASP A 31 1.75 9.53 -6.56
N LYS A 32 2.44 10.11 -5.57
CA LYS A 32 3.59 9.48 -4.92
C LYS A 32 3.19 8.16 -4.25
N TYR A 33 2.09 8.15 -3.52
CA TYR A 33 1.61 6.97 -2.81
C TYR A 33 1.14 5.89 -3.79
N THR A 34 0.44 6.26 -4.86
CA THR A 34 0.01 5.32 -5.92
C THR A 34 1.20 4.70 -6.63
N ARG A 35 2.23 5.48 -7.00
CA ARG A 35 3.46 4.95 -7.61
C ARG A 35 4.17 3.96 -6.69
N THR A 36 4.29 4.32 -5.41
CA THR A 36 4.94 3.47 -4.41
C THR A 36 4.12 2.21 -4.12
N LEU A 37 2.79 2.33 -4.03
CA LEU A 37 1.90 1.18 -3.85
C LEU A 37 2.00 0.23 -5.04
N ARG A 38 2.01 0.77 -6.26
CA ARG A 38 2.20 0.00 -7.50
C ARG A 38 3.52 -0.74 -7.46
N GLN A 39 4.62 -0.06 -7.11
CA GLN A 39 5.92 -0.71 -6.97
C GLN A 39 5.87 -1.89 -5.99
N VAL A 40 5.29 -1.69 -4.82
CA VAL A 40 5.14 -2.76 -3.82
C VAL A 40 4.30 -3.93 -4.34
N THR A 41 3.12 -3.66 -4.90
CA THR A 41 2.21 -4.73 -5.33
C THR A 41 2.65 -5.43 -6.62
N CYS A 42 3.29 -4.70 -7.53
CA CYS A 42 3.62 -5.17 -8.87
C CYS A 42 5.04 -5.72 -9.00
N GLU A 43 6.00 -5.22 -8.21
CA GLU A 43 7.39 -5.69 -8.26
C GLU A 43 7.70 -6.55 -7.03
N PHE A 44 7.59 -5.98 -5.82
CA PHE A 44 7.98 -6.71 -4.61
C PHE A 44 7.07 -7.90 -4.29
N PHE A 45 5.78 -7.81 -4.61
CA PHE A 45 4.81 -8.85 -4.32
C PHE A 45 4.38 -9.64 -5.56
N GLU A 46 5.17 -9.62 -6.63
CA GLU A 46 4.77 -10.22 -7.90
C GLU A 46 4.55 -11.73 -7.89
N GLU A 47 5.28 -12.44 -7.04
CA GLU A 47 5.14 -13.88 -6.85
C GLU A 47 3.86 -14.28 -6.10
N TRP A 48 3.25 -13.34 -5.36
CA TRP A 48 2.07 -13.63 -4.53
C TRP A 48 0.78 -12.98 -5.03
N LEU A 49 0.88 -11.86 -5.75
CA LEU A 49 -0.25 -11.10 -6.27
C LEU A 49 -0.20 -11.12 -7.79
N THR A 50 -1.32 -11.41 -8.45
CA THR A 50 -1.35 -11.56 -9.92
C THR A 50 -2.27 -10.55 -10.59
N GLY A 51 -2.13 -10.35 -11.90
CA GLY A 51 -2.99 -9.45 -12.67
C GLY A 51 -2.54 -7.99 -12.66
N THR A 52 -3.48 -7.08 -12.92
CA THR A 52 -3.28 -5.62 -12.98
C THR A 52 -3.00 -5.03 -11.60
N PHE A 53 -2.57 -3.76 -11.57
CA PHE A 53 -2.34 -3.06 -10.30
C PHE A 53 -3.59 -3.02 -9.43
N GLU A 54 -4.74 -2.72 -10.04
CA GLU A 54 -6.04 -2.64 -9.39
C GLU A 54 -6.45 -4.00 -8.80
N GLU A 55 -6.25 -5.09 -9.57
CA GLU A 55 -6.51 -6.46 -9.11
C GLU A 55 -5.60 -6.87 -7.95
N ARG A 56 -4.32 -6.48 -7.99
CA ARG A 56 -3.35 -6.77 -6.94
C ARG A 56 -3.65 -5.99 -5.65
N VAL A 57 -4.11 -4.74 -5.76
CA VAL A 57 -4.57 -3.96 -4.60
C VAL A 57 -5.78 -4.62 -3.93
N VAL A 58 -6.75 -5.10 -4.73
CA VAL A 58 -7.89 -5.87 -4.21
C VAL A 58 -7.42 -7.15 -3.50
N GLN A 59 -6.48 -7.89 -4.09
CA GLN A 59 -5.91 -9.09 -3.48
C GLN A 59 -5.20 -8.77 -2.16
N LEU A 60 -4.37 -7.73 -2.11
CA LEU A 60 -3.66 -7.33 -0.89
C LEU A 60 -4.63 -6.97 0.25
N VAL A 61 -5.72 -6.25 -0.05
CA VAL A 61 -6.75 -5.92 0.95
C VAL A 61 -7.51 -7.17 1.42
N ARG A 62 -7.85 -8.09 0.50
CA ARG A 62 -8.45 -9.38 0.86
C ARG A 62 -7.53 -10.21 1.74
N CYS A 63 -6.24 -10.30 1.41
CA CYS A 63 -5.26 -11.00 2.22
C CYS A 63 -5.16 -10.38 3.63
N GLY A 64 -5.13 -9.05 3.74
CA GLY A 64 -5.10 -8.38 5.04
C GLY A 64 -6.33 -8.68 5.90
N ARG A 65 -7.50 -8.89 5.29
CA ARG A 65 -8.74 -9.26 5.97
C ARG A 65 -8.80 -10.74 6.34
N ASP A 66 -8.52 -11.60 5.38
CA ASP A 66 -8.78 -13.04 5.48
C ASP A 66 -7.60 -13.81 6.06
N LYS A 67 -6.39 -13.26 5.99
CA LYS A 67 -5.11 -13.90 6.36
C LYS A 67 -4.15 -12.90 7.03
N PRO A 68 -4.52 -12.27 8.17
CA PRO A 68 -3.74 -11.19 8.78
C PRO A 68 -2.31 -11.58 9.14
N ASP A 69 -2.08 -12.79 9.66
CA ASP A 69 -0.72 -13.25 10.00
C ASP A 69 0.15 -13.43 8.74
N TRP A 70 -0.41 -14.02 7.67
CA TRP A 70 0.28 -14.15 6.40
C TRP A 70 0.62 -12.77 5.80
N THR A 71 -0.30 -11.81 5.87
CA THR A 71 -0.03 -10.45 5.40
C THR A 71 1.02 -9.76 6.26
N ARG A 72 1.03 -9.96 7.58
CA ARG A 72 2.11 -9.47 8.45
C ARG A 72 3.46 -10.05 8.04
N ASP A 73 3.55 -11.35 7.80
CA ASP A 73 4.77 -12.02 7.36
C ASP A 73 5.26 -11.50 6.00
N LEU A 74 4.33 -11.21 5.08
CA LEU A 74 4.65 -10.59 3.79
C LEU A 74 5.23 -9.17 3.96
N LEU A 75 4.65 -8.35 4.84
CA LEU A 75 5.16 -7.01 5.14
C LEU A 75 6.53 -7.04 5.86
N ILE A 76 6.74 -8.02 6.74
CA ILE A 76 8.06 -8.25 7.35
C ILE A 76 9.08 -8.63 6.27
N SER A 77 8.69 -9.47 5.31
CA SER A 77 9.56 -9.86 4.19
C SER A 77 9.93 -8.67 3.31
N LEU A 78 8.97 -7.78 3.01
CA LEU A 78 9.24 -6.49 2.35
C LEU A 78 10.25 -5.66 3.15
N SER A 79 10.07 -5.57 4.47
CA SER A 79 10.97 -4.79 5.34
C SER A 79 12.41 -5.27 5.29
N ARG A 80 12.61 -6.61 5.22
CA ARG A 80 13.93 -7.23 5.09
C ARG A 80 14.57 -6.90 3.74
N LYS A 81 13.80 -7.03 2.65
CA LYS A 81 14.27 -6.68 1.30
C LYS A 81 14.64 -5.21 1.16
N LEU A 82 13.84 -4.30 1.70
CA LEU A 82 14.19 -2.88 1.69
C LEU A 82 15.43 -2.59 2.53
N ARG A 83 15.62 -3.29 3.65
CA ARG A 83 16.82 -3.15 4.49
C ARG A 83 18.08 -3.61 3.75
N GLU A 84 18.03 -4.76 3.08
CA GLU A 84 19.14 -5.24 2.23
C GLU A 84 19.55 -4.15 1.22
N ARG A 85 18.59 -3.49 0.58
CA ARG A 85 18.85 -2.38 -0.36
C ARG A 85 19.50 -1.15 0.29
N THR A 86 19.24 -0.90 1.58
CA THR A 86 19.88 0.22 2.30
C THR A 86 21.33 -0.04 2.67
N GLU A 87 21.77 -1.29 2.62
CA GLU A 87 23.12 -1.73 2.95
C GLU A 87 24.03 -1.82 1.70
N LEU A 88 23.48 -1.60 0.49
CA LEU A 88 24.22 -1.54 -0.78
C LEU A 88 25.09 -0.28 -0.90
N ASP A 89 26.04 -0.29 -1.84
CA ASP A 89 26.83 0.89 -2.18
C ASP A 89 25.93 2.01 -2.73
N VAL A 90 26.23 3.27 -2.42
CA VAL A 90 25.38 4.41 -2.82
C VAL A 90 25.26 4.59 -4.34
N ASN A 91 26.15 3.99 -5.12
CA ASN A 91 26.13 4.01 -6.58
C ASN A 91 25.50 2.76 -7.19
N ASP A 92 25.11 1.78 -6.38
CA ASP A 92 24.37 0.59 -6.83
C ASP A 92 22.98 1.00 -7.34
N GLU A 93 22.55 0.45 -8.47
CA GLU A 93 21.25 0.77 -9.08
C GLU A 93 20.08 0.41 -8.17
N ASP A 94 20.26 -0.60 -7.32
CA ASP A 94 19.25 -1.06 -6.37
C ASP A 94 19.37 -0.37 -5.00
N TYR A 95 20.37 0.50 -4.79
CA TYR A 95 20.54 1.20 -3.53
C TYR A 95 19.29 1.97 -3.11
N LEU A 96 18.92 1.81 -1.84
CA LEU A 96 17.85 2.56 -1.22
C LEU A 96 18.41 3.50 -0.16
N ASN A 97 18.16 4.80 -0.30
CA ASN A 97 18.44 5.75 0.78
C ASN A 97 17.64 5.35 2.04
N PRO A 98 18.30 5.14 3.21
CA PRO A 98 17.63 4.78 4.46
C PRO A 98 16.49 5.73 4.87
N ALA A 99 16.61 7.04 4.57
CA ALA A 99 15.56 8.03 4.85
C ALA A 99 14.27 7.78 4.04
N SER A 100 14.36 7.04 2.94
CA SER A 100 13.22 6.67 2.10
C SER A 100 12.54 5.37 2.53
N PHE A 101 13.16 4.57 3.41
CA PHE A 101 12.64 3.26 3.85
C PHE A 101 11.17 3.32 4.28
N ALA A 102 10.84 4.24 5.20
CA ALA A 102 9.49 4.36 5.73
C ALA A 102 8.44 4.76 4.66
N ASN A 103 8.87 5.34 3.53
CA ASN A 103 7.95 5.79 2.49
C ASN A 103 7.28 4.62 1.74
N TYR A 104 7.86 3.41 1.75
CA TYR A 104 7.25 2.22 1.17
C TYR A 104 6.03 1.72 1.96
N PHE A 105 6.02 1.93 3.29
CA PHE A 105 4.95 1.46 4.16
C PHE A 105 3.80 2.45 4.31
N LYS A 106 4.05 3.76 4.13
CA LYS A 106 3.02 4.81 4.18
C LYS A 106 1.80 4.54 3.28
N PRO A 107 1.96 4.21 1.98
CA PRO A 107 0.81 3.91 1.12
C PRO A 107 0.09 2.63 1.53
N ILE A 108 0.80 1.59 1.98
CA ILE A 108 0.20 0.34 2.46
C ILE A 108 -0.66 0.60 3.70
N LYS A 109 -0.11 1.33 4.68
CA LYS A 109 -0.85 1.74 5.87
C LYS A 109 -2.10 2.54 5.47
N LYS A 110 -1.96 3.49 4.55
CA LYS A 110 -3.09 4.29 4.08
C LYS A 110 -4.16 3.43 3.40
N LEU A 111 -3.76 2.46 2.59
CA LEU A 111 -4.68 1.51 1.95
C LEU A 111 -5.46 0.72 2.99
N PHE A 112 -4.78 0.16 3.99
CA PHE A 112 -5.40 -0.61 5.07
C PHE A 112 -6.29 0.24 5.97
N ASP A 113 -5.84 1.42 6.38
CA ASP A 113 -6.65 2.37 7.16
C ASP A 113 -7.97 2.71 6.45
N MET A 114 -7.92 2.95 5.13
CA MET A 114 -9.11 3.32 4.34
C MET A 114 -10.03 2.14 4.01
N ASN A 115 -9.54 0.90 4.18
CA ASN A 115 -10.28 -0.33 3.86
C ASN A 115 -10.64 -1.15 5.12
N ASP A 116 -10.51 -0.54 6.31
CA ASP A 116 -10.82 -1.15 7.60
C ASP A 116 -10.06 -2.46 7.85
N ILE A 117 -8.75 -2.42 7.60
CA ILE A 117 -7.84 -3.56 7.79
C ILE A 117 -6.90 -3.26 8.96
N HIS A 118 -6.86 -4.17 9.95
CA HIS A 118 -6.05 -4.04 11.16
C HIS A 118 -5.07 -5.23 11.27
N ILE A 119 -3.76 -4.97 11.18
CA ILE A 119 -2.68 -5.98 11.14
C ILE A 119 -1.57 -5.62 12.12
#